data_AF-A0A1B0APF6-F1
#
_entry.id   AF-A0A1B0APF6-F1
#
_cell.length_a   1.000
_cell.length_b   1.000
_cell.length_c   1.000
_cell.angle_alpha   90.00
_cell.angle_beta   90.00
_cell.angle_gamma   90.00
#
_symmetry.space_group_name_H-M   'P 1'
#
loop_
_entity.id
_entity.type
_entity.pdbx_description
1 polymer ?
#
loop_
_entity_poly.entity_id
_entity_poly.type
_entity_poly.pdbx_seq_one_letter_code
_entity_poly.pdbx_strand_id
1 'polypeptide(L)'
;SFLIASDGTVYEGTGWLIIGAHTYGYNTNGTGIAFIGDYTAKLPSAAALTSAKKLLSCGVKMGNLQQNYELLGGRQAFPTQSPGITLYNEIQQWDHWVPNP
;
A
#
# COMPACT_ATOMS: atom_id res chain seq x y z
N SER A 1 -3.12 5.86 -7.35
CA SER A 1 -2.08 4.91 -6.91
C SER A 1 -0.71 5.57 -6.84
N PHE A 2 0.17 5.02 -6.01
CA PHE A 2 1.51 5.55 -5.76
C PHE A 2 2.57 4.45 -5.83
N LEU A 3 3.82 4.86 -6.08
CA LEU A 3 4.98 4.00 -6.00
C LEU A 3 5.98 4.59 -5.01
N ILE A 4 6.67 3.76 -4.22
CA ILE A 4 7.62 4.22 -3.22
C ILE A 4 8.98 3.57 -3.49
N ALA A 5 9.99 4.40 -3.77
CA ALA A 5 11.36 3.95 -3.99
C ALA A 5 12.10 3.68 -2.68
N SER A 6 13.24 2.99 -2.78
CA SER A 6 14.08 2.63 -1.62
C SER A 6 14.68 3.83 -0.89
N ASP A 7 14.78 5.01 -1.50
CA ASP A 7 15.21 6.24 -0.84
C ASP A 7 14.08 6.93 -0.04
N GLY A 8 12.85 6.41 -0.14
CA GLY A 8 11.66 6.98 0.47
C GLY A 8 10.91 7.98 -0.42
N THR A 9 11.37 8.21 -1.65
CA THR A 9 10.67 9.07 -2.61
C THR A 9 9.34 8.43 -3.01
N VAL A 10 8.25 9.18 -2.89
CA VAL A 10 6.91 8.78 -3.32
C VAL A 10 6.66 9.35 -4.71
N TYR A 11 6.45 8.46 -5.67
CA TYR A 11 6.08 8.79 -7.04
C TYR A 11 4.58 8.65 -7.24
N GLU A 12 3.99 9.65 -7.87
CA GLU A 12 2.60 9.59 -8.29
C GLU A 12 2.46 8.66 -9.50
N GLY A 13 1.61 7.63 -9.38
CA GLY A 13 1.16 6.80 -10.48
C GLY A 13 -0.11 7.40 -11.07
N THR A 14 -1.26 6.76 -10.84
CA THR A 14 -2.57 7.37 -11.16
C THR A 14 -2.97 8.47 -10.17
N GLY A 15 -2.31 8.58 -9.01
CA GLY A 15 -2.65 9.62 -8.03
C GLY A 15 -3.89 9.33 -7.19
N TRP A 16 -4.33 10.32 -6.42
CA TRP A 16 -5.51 10.22 -5.57
C TRP A 16 -6.80 10.33 -6.40
N LEU A 17 -7.85 9.61 -5.97
CA LEU A 17 -9.22 9.71 -6.52
C LEU A 17 -9.37 9.37 -8.02
N ILE A 18 -8.34 8.78 -8.64
CA ILE A 18 -8.37 8.27 -10.01
C ILE A 18 -8.28 6.74 -9.98
N ILE A 19 -9.21 6.10 -10.71
CA ILE A 19 -9.29 4.64 -10.83
C ILE A 19 -8.03 4.11 -11.50
N GLY A 20 -7.31 3.22 -10.79
CA GLY A 20 -6.15 2.51 -11.30
C GLY A 20 -6.48 1.12 -11.85
N ALA A 21 -5.43 0.32 -12.10
CA ALA A 21 -5.55 -1.06 -12.57
C ALA A 21 -4.57 -1.99 -11.82
N HIS A 22 -4.59 -1.94 -10.48
CA HIS A 22 -3.64 -2.64 -9.61
C HIS A 22 -4.21 -3.89 -8.94
N THR A 23 -5.52 -3.94 -8.67
CA THR A 23 -6.14 -5.04 -7.91
C THR A 23 -7.58 -5.23 -8.36
N TYR A 24 -7.86 -6.37 -8.99
CA TYR A 24 -9.21 -6.72 -9.43
C TYR A 24 -10.18 -6.71 -8.23
N GLY A 25 -11.38 -6.13 -8.42
CA GLY A 25 -12.35 -5.92 -7.33
C GLY A 25 -12.08 -4.72 -6.43
N TYR A 26 -10.87 -4.15 -6.45
CA TYR A 26 -10.46 -3.04 -5.57
C TYR A 26 -10.00 -1.77 -6.29
N ASN A 27 -10.04 -1.74 -7.62
CA ASN A 27 -9.60 -0.58 -8.40
C ASN A 27 -10.51 0.66 -8.22
N THR A 28 -11.80 0.46 -7.92
CA THR A 28 -12.81 1.54 -7.80
C THR A 28 -13.00 2.05 -6.38
N ASN A 29 -12.61 1.28 -5.37
CA ASN A 29 -12.78 1.61 -3.94
C ASN A 29 -11.46 1.60 -3.15
N GLY A 30 -10.32 1.38 -3.81
CA GLY A 30 -9.01 1.27 -3.18
C GLY A 30 -7.96 2.16 -3.82
N THR A 31 -6.95 2.54 -3.04
CA THR A 31 -5.74 3.19 -3.54
C THR A 31 -4.57 2.22 -3.50
N GLY A 32 -4.11 1.77 -4.66
CA GLY A 32 -2.90 0.93 -4.74
C GLY A 32 -1.62 1.70 -4.40
N ILE A 33 -0.81 1.15 -3.50
CA ILE A 33 0.55 1.64 -3.17
C ILE A 33 1.53 0.49 -3.41
N ALA A 34 2.50 0.70 -4.30
CA ALA A 34 3.53 -0.27 -4.61
C ALA A 34 4.88 0.16 -4.06
N PHE A 35 5.61 -0.75 -3.43
CA PHE A 35 7.02 -0.54 -3.12
C PHE A 35 7.85 -1.01 -4.32
N ILE A 36 8.80 -0.19 -4.79
CA ILE A 36 9.63 -0.51 -5.96
C ILE A 36 10.70 -1.54 -5.55
N GLY A 37 10.43 -2.82 -5.83
CA GLY A 37 11.36 -3.92 -5.57
C GLY A 37 10.66 -5.28 -5.41
N ASP A 38 11.43 -6.28 -4.98
CA ASP A 38 10.93 -7.59 -4.55
C ASP A 38 11.20 -7.78 -3.06
N TYR A 39 10.13 -8.02 -2.30
CA TYR A 39 10.12 -8.13 -0.85
C TYR A 39 9.64 -9.51 -0.37
N THR A 40 9.90 -10.53 -1.19
CA THR A 40 9.69 -11.92 -0.81
C THR A 40 10.69 -12.41 0.23
N ALA A 41 11.93 -11.88 0.21
CA ALA A 41 13.02 -12.32 1.10
C ALA A 41 13.59 -11.21 2.00
N LYS A 42 13.15 -9.96 1.83
CA LYS A 42 13.66 -8.80 2.57
C LYS A 42 12.59 -7.72 2.69
N LEU A 43 12.77 -6.82 3.65
CA LEU A 43 11.91 -5.64 3.78
C LEU A 43 12.34 -4.51 2.83
N PRO A 44 11.41 -3.60 2.48
CA PRO A 44 11.76 -2.27 2.00
C PRO A 44 12.64 -1.53 3.00
N SER A 45 13.31 -0.48 2.53
CA SER A 45 14.09 0.38 3.42
C SER A 45 13.20 1.03 4.48
N ALA A 46 13.78 1.37 5.63
CA ALA A 46 13.07 2.12 6.67
C ALA A 46 12.51 3.46 6.14
N ALA A 47 13.21 4.10 5.21
CA ALA A 47 12.76 5.32 4.53
C ALA A 47 11.47 5.06 3.74
N ALA A 48 11.42 4.00 2.94
CA ALA A 48 10.24 3.62 2.16
C ALA A 48 9.04 3.30 3.07
N LEU A 49 9.24 2.49 4.12
CA LEU A 49 8.17 2.15 5.08
C LEU A 49 7.65 3.40 5.80
N THR A 50 8.54 4.32 6.20
CA THR A 50 8.17 5.59 6.81
C THR A 50 7.37 6.47 5.86
N SER A 51 7.79 6.57 4.60
CA SER A 51 7.07 7.32 3.57
C SER A 51 5.68 6.75 3.30
N ALA A 52 5.51 5.42 3.31
CA ALA A 52 4.20 4.80 3.17
C ALA A 52 3.26 5.18 4.32
N LYS A 53 3.72 5.09 5.58
CA LYS A 53 2.93 5.50 6.75
C LYS A 53 2.56 6.98 6.70
N LYS A 54 3.50 7.85 6.28
CA LYS A 54 3.23 9.28 6.09
C LYS A 54 2.22 9.53 4.99
N LEU A 55 2.32 8.83 3.86
CA LEU A 55 1.39 8.94 2.74
C LEU A 55 -0.04 8.57 3.16
N LEU A 56 -0.21 7.48 3.92
CA LEU A 56 -1.50 7.07 4.48
C LEU A 56 -2.07 8.14 5.43
N SER A 57 -1.26 8.62 6.38
CA SER A 57 -1.67 9.68 7.31
C SER A 57 -2.06 10.98 6.59
N CYS A 58 -1.30 11.39 5.58
CA CYS A 58 -1.65 12.54 4.74
C CYS A 58 -2.94 12.29 3.95
N GLY A 59 -3.13 11.09 3.40
CA GLY A 59 -4.35 10.70 2.70
C GLY A 59 -5.59 10.87 3.56
N VAL A 60 -5.53 10.46 4.84
CA VAL A 60 -6.63 10.68 5.81
C VAL A 60 -6.84 12.17 6.08
N LYS A 61 -5.76 12.91 6.39
CA LYS A 61 -5.85 14.36 6.67
C LYS A 61 -6.42 15.18 5.52
N MET A 62 -6.14 14.78 4.28
CA MET A 62 -6.62 15.43 3.07
C MET A 62 -8.02 14.96 2.64
N GLY A 63 -8.62 13.99 3.33
CA GLY A 63 -9.92 13.42 2.96
C GLY A 63 -9.89 12.47 1.76
N ASN A 64 -8.71 12.05 1.31
CA ASN A 64 -8.54 11.07 0.22
C ASN A 64 -8.70 9.62 0.71
N LEU A 65 -8.50 9.37 2.00
CA LEU A 65 -8.77 8.11 2.67
C LEU A 65 -9.76 8.34 3.81
N GLN A 66 -10.63 7.37 4.06
CA GLN A 66 -11.49 7.37 5.25
C GLN A 66 -10.65 7.25 6.52
N GLN A 67 -11.12 7.82 7.63
CA GLN A 67 -10.41 7.75 8.90
C GLN A 67 -10.24 6.30 9.40
N ASN A 68 -11.15 5.41 9.02
CA ASN A 68 -11.17 3.98 9.31
C ASN A 68 -10.91 3.14 8.06
N TYR A 69 -10.07 3.61 7.12
CA TYR A 69 -9.71 2.82 5.94
C TYR A 69 -9.17 1.43 6.33
N GLU A 70 -9.26 0.48 5.41
CA GLU A 70 -8.75 -0.88 5.58
C GLU A 70 -7.42 -1.03 4.81
N LEU A 71 -6.43 -1.62 5.46
CA LEU A 71 -5.12 -1.93 4.89
C LEU A 71 -5.02 -3.42 4.58
N LEU A 72 -4.81 -3.73 3.31
CA LEU A 72 -4.71 -5.09 2.79
C LEU A 72 -3.38 -5.29 2.06
N GLY A 73 -2.84 -6.50 2.12
CA GLY A 73 -1.87 -6.98 1.14
C GLY A 73 -2.58 -7.42 -0.15
N GLY A 74 -1.98 -7.16 -1.31
CA GLY A 74 -2.59 -7.51 -2.61
C GLY A 74 -3.04 -8.98 -2.72
N ARG A 75 -2.31 -9.89 -2.07
CA ARG A 75 -2.64 -11.32 -1.97
C ARG A 75 -3.93 -11.66 -1.23
N GLN A 76 -4.46 -10.76 -0.39
CA GLN A 76 -5.75 -10.96 0.27
C GLN A 76 -6.92 -10.71 -0.70
N ALA A 77 -6.70 -9.90 -1.73
CA ALA A 77 -7.73 -9.49 -2.68
C ALA A 77 -7.70 -10.26 -4.01
N PHE A 78 -6.52 -10.74 -4.42
CA PHE A 78 -6.33 -11.40 -5.71
C PHE A 78 -5.27 -12.52 -5.60
N PRO A 79 -5.34 -13.61 -6.40
CA PRO A 79 -4.34 -14.67 -6.43
C PRO A 79 -2.94 -14.19 -6.90
N THR A 80 -2.18 -13.57 -6.00
CA THR A 80 -0.83 -13.05 -6.26
C THR A 80 0.10 -13.27 -5.05
N GLN A 81 1.40 -13.23 -5.29
CA GLN A 81 2.41 -13.23 -4.22
C GLN A 81 2.66 -11.82 -3.65
N SER A 82 2.20 -10.77 -4.34
CA SER A 82 2.35 -9.38 -3.91
C SER A 82 1.68 -9.13 -2.55
N PRO A 83 2.32 -8.41 -1.60
CA PRO A 83 3.53 -7.58 -1.77
C PRO A 83 4.87 -8.32 -1.50
N GLY A 84 4.87 -9.66 -1.50
CA GLY A 84 5.98 -10.48 -1.02
C GLY A 84 5.79 -10.85 0.45
N ILE A 85 6.17 -12.06 0.86
CA ILE A 85 5.85 -12.57 2.21
C ILE A 85 6.48 -11.74 3.34
N THR A 86 7.70 -11.24 3.16
CA THR A 86 8.37 -10.44 4.19
C THR A 86 7.65 -9.10 4.41
N LEU A 87 7.33 -8.37 3.33
CA LEU A 87 6.56 -7.14 3.42
C LEU A 87 5.12 -7.38 3.87
N TYR A 88 4.51 -8.49 3.45
CA TYR A 88 3.16 -8.87 3.90
C TYR A 88 3.11 -9.07 5.42
N ASN A 89 4.13 -9.69 6.02
CA ASN A 89 4.20 -9.87 7.47
C ASN A 89 4.41 -8.54 8.21
N GLU A 90 5.17 -7.61 7.63
CA GLU A 90 5.38 -6.27 8.19
C GLU A 90 4.08 -5.45 8.24
N ILE A 91 3.33 -5.38 7.13
CA ILE A 91 2.11 -4.56 7.08
C ILE A 91 0.97 -5.10 7.97
N GLN A 92 1.02 -6.38 8.36
CA GLN A 92 0.08 -6.94 9.35
C GLN A 92 0.22 -6.31 10.73
N GLN A 93 1.37 -5.71 11.03
CA GLN A 93 1.63 -5.03 12.30
C GLN A 93 1.23 -3.54 12.27
N TRP A 94 0.74 -3.05 11.13
CA TRP A 94 0.38 -1.65 10.98
C TRP A 94 -1.06 -1.41 11.44
N ASP A 95 -1.31 -0.18 11.89
CA ASP A 95 -2.69 0.29 12.08
C ASP A 95 -3.49 0.11 10.79
N HIS A 96 -4.79 -0.13 10.94
CA HIS A 96 -5.74 -0.36 9.84
C HIS A 96 -5.61 -1.71 9.12
N TRP A 97 -4.68 -2.59 9.49
CA TRP A 97 -4.63 -3.92 8.90
C TRP A 97 -5.89 -4.73 9.21
N VAL A 98 -6.44 -5.39 8.17
CA VAL A 98 -7.60 -6.28 8.29
C VAL A 98 -7.21 -7.70 7.86
N PRO A 99 -7.39 -8.74 8.70
CA PRO A 99 -7.05 -10.13 8.36
C PRO A 99 -7.95 -10.73 7.28
N ASN A 100 -9.25 -10.44 7.36
CA ASN A 100 -10.30 -11.05 6.55
C ASN A 100 -11.14 -9.94 5.89
N PRO A 101 -10.67 -9.37 4.77
CA PRO A 101 -11.40 -8.37 4.01
C PRO A 101 -12.56 -8.94 3.19
#